data_AF-A0AAN7W3N3-F1
#
_entry.id   AF-A0AAN7W3N3-F1
#
_cell.length_a   1.000
_cell.length_b   1.000
_cell.length_c   1.000
_cell.angle_alpha   90.00
_cell.angle_beta   90.00
_cell.angle_gamma   90.00
#
_symmetry.space_group_name_H-M   'P 1'
#
loop_
_entity.id
_entity.type
_entity.pdbx_description
1 polymer ?
#
loop_
_entity_poly.entity_id
_entity_poly.type
_entity_poly.pdbx_seq_one_letter_code
_entity_poly.pdbx_strand_id
1 'polypeptide(L)'
;MTMTLSSFSTTLPKLDGLDQSNTFASEAFELHESNQREFGPPHQSGTVSPLALRSTPQHDNPITLDSAVQAIKTLQAQGGFLTQKLATHGTLLFRGLPVHTAHDFSKFAHAFGYKTHDIIGIVVNRPELAPNVAIANEAPLPRP
;
A
#
# COMPACT_ATOMS: atom_id res chain seq x y z
N MET A 1 -19.27 -8.29 -38.04
CA MET A 1 -18.03 -8.81 -37.41
C MET A 1 -18.21 -8.67 -35.91
N THR A 2 -18.49 -9.78 -35.25
CA THR A 2 -18.78 -9.89 -33.82
C THR A 2 -17.45 -10.15 -33.10
N MET A 3 -17.01 -9.25 -32.21
CA MET A 3 -15.87 -9.52 -31.33
C MET A 3 -16.38 -10.06 -30.01
N THR A 4 -16.08 -11.32 -29.76
CA THR A 4 -16.31 -12.03 -28.50
C THR A 4 -15.25 -11.57 -27.49
N LEU A 5 -15.67 -10.89 -26.43
CA LEU A 5 -14.82 -10.63 -25.27
C LEU A 5 -14.75 -11.90 -24.42
N SER A 6 -13.62 -12.59 -24.48
CA SER A 6 -13.28 -13.70 -23.60
C SER A 6 -13.02 -13.16 -22.19
N SER A 7 -13.93 -13.45 -21.26
CA SER A 7 -13.74 -13.19 -19.83
C SER A 7 -12.60 -14.07 -19.30
N PHE A 8 -11.46 -13.46 -18.99
CA PHE A 8 -10.41 -14.11 -18.21
C PHE A 8 -10.81 -14.04 -16.73
N SER A 9 -11.18 -15.19 -16.17
CA SER A 9 -11.37 -15.36 -14.72
C SER A 9 -10.04 -15.80 -14.12
N THR A 10 -9.25 -14.85 -13.62
CA THR A 10 -8.05 -15.16 -12.85
C THR A 10 -8.38 -15.03 -11.38
N THR A 11 -8.54 -16.15 -10.69
CA THR A 11 -8.70 -16.20 -9.23
C THR A 11 -7.50 -15.53 -8.57
N LEU A 12 -7.72 -14.33 -8.01
CA LEU A 12 -6.76 -13.61 -7.17
C LEU A 12 -6.30 -14.50 -5.99
N PRO A 13 -4.99 -14.54 -5.69
CA PRO A 13 -4.50 -15.22 -4.50
C PRO A 13 -5.01 -14.48 -3.27
N LYS A 14 -5.93 -15.14 -2.56
CA LYS A 14 -6.27 -14.78 -1.18
C LYS A 14 -4.96 -14.83 -0.38
N LEU A 15 -4.70 -13.80 0.44
CA LEU A 15 -3.55 -13.85 1.35
C LEU A 15 -3.85 -14.87 2.46
N ASP A 16 -3.62 -16.14 2.17
CA ASP A 16 -3.69 -17.23 3.14
C ASP A 16 -2.50 -17.08 4.09
N GLY A 17 -2.77 -16.52 5.27
CA GLY A 17 -1.76 -16.13 6.26
C GLY A 17 -2.25 -15.12 7.29
N LEU A 18 -3.42 -14.50 7.04
CA LEU A 18 -4.14 -13.78 8.08
C LEU A 18 -4.91 -14.79 8.94
N ASP A 19 -4.35 -15.14 10.11
CA ASP A 19 -5.12 -15.76 11.18
C ASP A 19 -6.41 -14.96 11.37
N GLN A 20 -7.56 -15.64 11.30
CA GLN A 20 -8.90 -15.05 11.31
C GLN A 20 -9.26 -14.31 12.63
N SER A 21 -8.30 -14.14 13.54
CA SER A 21 -8.48 -13.59 14.88
C SER A 21 -8.06 -12.13 15.02
N ASN A 22 -7.49 -11.49 13.98
CA ASN A 22 -7.13 -10.07 14.05
C ASN A 22 -8.00 -9.22 13.11
N THR A 23 -8.59 -8.19 13.71
CA THR A 23 -9.65 -7.25 13.27
C THR A 23 -9.32 -6.39 12.03
N PHE A 24 -8.41 -6.84 11.17
CA PHE A 24 -7.97 -6.12 9.97
C PHE A 24 -7.80 -7.11 8.81
N ALA A 25 -8.92 -7.45 8.16
CA ALA A 25 -8.90 -8.18 6.90
C ALA A 25 -8.50 -7.22 5.79
N SER A 26 -7.23 -7.28 5.36
CA SER A 26 -6.80 -6.64 4.11
C SER A 26 -6.83 -7.67 3.00
N GLU A 27 -7.73 -7.47 2.05
CA GLU A 27 -7.86 -8.31 0.86
C GLU A 27 -7.08 -7.70 -0.30
N ALA A 28 -6.41 -8.55 -1.07
CA ALA A 28 -5.89 -8.15 -2.37
C ALA A 28 -7.07 -7.93 -3.32
N PHE A 29 -7.02 -6.86 -4.11
CA PHE A 29 -8.04 -6.58 -5.12
C PHE A 29 -7.40 -6.12 -6.43
N GLU A 30 -8.10 -6.36 -7.53
CA GLU A 30 -7.67 -5.93 -8.86
C GLU A 30 -7.97 -4.45 -9.08
N LEU A 31 -7.00 -3.76 -9.67
CA LEU A 31 -7.22 -2.43 -10.22
C LEU A 31 -7.60 -2.57 -11.69
N HIS A 32 -8.15 -1.49 -12.24
CA HIS A 32 -8.33 -1.38 -13.69
C HIS A 32 -6.99 -1.61 -14.42
N GLU A 33 -7.02 -2.27 -15.58
CA GLU A 33 -5.82 -2.68 -16.35
C GLU A 33 -4.86 -1.52 -16.68
N SER A 34 -5.39 -0.30 -16.81
CA SER A 34 -4.55 0.90 -17.02
C SER A 34 -3.69 1.27 -15.81
N ASN A 35 -4.02 0.78 -14.62
CA ASN A 35 -3.43 1.16 -13.33
C ASN A 35 -2.71 0.01 -12.63
N GLN A 36 -2.75 -1.20 -13.21
CA GLN A 36 -2.06 -2.38 -12.70
C GLN A 36 -1.61 -3.23 -13.87
N ARG A 37 -0.33 -3.61 -13.83
CA ARG A 37 0.29 -4.38 -14.90
C ARG A 37 0.90 -5.66 -14.34
N GLU A 38 0.74 -6.75 -15.08
CA GLU A 38 1.48 -7.98 -14.81
C GLU A 38 2.92 -7.86 -15.34
N PHE A 39 3.88 -8.27 -14.51
CA PHE A 39 5.28 -8.34 -14.87
C PHE A 39 5.57 -9.58 -15.71
N GLY A 40 6.38 -9.38 -16.75
CA GLY A 40 6.94 -10.49 -17.52
C GLY A 40 8.18 -11.11 -16.85
N PRO A 41 8.81 -12.10 -17.49
CA PRO A 41 10.07 -12.67 -17.02
C PRO A 41 11.14 -11.59 -16.77
N PRO A 42 11.99 -11.71 -15.73
CA PRO A 42 12.21 -12.88 -14.87
C PRO A 42 11.27 -12.99 -13.66
N HIS A 43 10.24 -12.14 -13.56
CA HIS A 43 9.29 -12.20 -12.45
C HIS A 43 8.40 -13.46 -12.53
N GLN A 44 7.94 -13.95 -11.38
CA GLN A 44 7.02 -15.09 -11.33
C GLN A 44 5.71 -14.74 -12.05
N SER A 45 5.11 -15.71 -12.74
CA SER A 45 3.81 -15.53 -13.39
C SER A 45 2.76 -15.08 -12.37
N GLY A 46 1.89 -14.16 -12.75
CA GLY A 46 0.88 -13.56 -11.88
C GLY A 46 1.39 -12.44 -10.97
N THR A 47 2.66 -12.03 -11.10
CA THR A 47 3.19 -10.88 -10.35
C THR A 47 2.65 -9.58 -10.93
N VAL A 48 1.81 -8.88 -10.17
CA VAL A 48 1.25 -7.57 -10.57
C VAL A 48 1.92 -6.41 -9.86
N SER A 49 1.91 -5.22 -10.47
CA SER A 49 2.32 -3.99 -9.83
C SER A 49 1.37 -2.84 -10.17
N PRO A 50 0.91 -2.08 -9.15
CA PRO A 50 1.10 -2.34 -7.72
C PRO A 50 0.25 -3.53 -7.24
N LEU A 51 0.66 -4.20 -6.15
CA LEU A 51 -0.25 -5.08 -5.41
C LEU A 51 -1.19 -4.19 -4.57
N ALA A 52 -2.47 -4.18 -4.90
CA ALA A 52 -3.45 -3.35 -4.21
C ALA A 52 -4.13 -4.13 -3.08
N LEU A 53 -4.11 -3.55 -1.89
CA LEU A 53 -4.68 -4.06 -0.65
C LEU A 53 -5.80 -3.13 -0.22
N ARG A 54 -6.99 -3.68 0.03
CA ARG A 54 -8.13 -2.94 0.54
C ARG A 54 -8.52 -3.46 1.90
N SER A 55 -8.71 -2.55 2.84
CA SER A 55 -9.30 -2.86 4.13
C SER A 55 -10.79 -2.56 4.08
N THR A 56 -11.63 -3.55 4.37
CA THR A 56 -13.09 -3.43 4.33
C THR A 56 -13.65 -3.35 5.75
N PRO A 57 -14.37 -2.27 6.12
CA PRO A 57 -15.01 -2.20 7.43
C PRO A 57 -16.13 -3.23 7.50
N GLN A 58 -16.16 -3.99 8.59
CA GLN A 58 -17.32 -4.82 8.90
C GLN A 58 -18.40 -3.93 9.53
N HIS A 59 -19.68 -4.21 9.25
CA HIS A 59 -20.82 -3.34 9.58
C HIS A 59 -20.84 -2.90 11.06
N ASP A 60 -20.39 -3.77 11.97
CA ASP A 60 -20.37 -3.53 13.42
C ASP A 60 -18.99 -3.15 13.97
N ASN A 61 -17.96 -3.04 13.12
CA ASN A 61 -16.60 -2.74 13.56
C ASN A 61 -15.83 -1.89 12.54
N PRO A 62 -15.90 -0.55 12.65
CA PRO A 62 -15.18 0.33 11.75
C PRO A 62 -13.67 0.20 11.94
N ILE A 63 -12.93 0.28 10.83
CA ILE A 63 -11.47 0.25 10.87
C ILE A 63 -10.96 1.52 11.53
N THR A 64 -10.17 1.36 12.58
CA THR A 64 -9.51 2.46 13.28
C THR A 64 -8.05 2.57 12.87
N LEU A 65 -7.47 3.77 12.99
CA LEU A 65 -6.06 3.98 12.68
C LEU A 65 -5.16 3.07 13.53
N ASP A 66 -5.48 2.90 14.81
CA ASP A 66 -4.70 2.05 15.71
C ASP A 66 -4.76 0.58 15.29
N SER A 67 -5.94 0.08 14.88
CA SER A 67 -6.05 -1.29 14.34
C SER A 67 -5.22 -1.49 13.06
N ALA A 68 -5.21 -0.50 12.17
CA ALA A 68 -4.41 -0.56 10.95
C ALA A 68 -2.91 -0.54 11.25
N VAL A 69 -2.47 0.36 12.15
CA VAL A 69 -1.07 0.42 12.62
C VAL A 69 -0.64 -0.88 13.27
N GLN A 70 -1.47 -1.46 14.12
CA GLN A 70 -1.16 -2.75 14.76
C GLN A 70 -1.08 -3.88 13.74
N ALA A 71 -1.98 -3.91 12.76
CA ALA A 71 -1.95 -4.91 11.71
C ALA A 71 -0.66 -4.85 10.88
N ILE A 72 -0.20 -3.66 10.48
CA ILE A 72 1.09 -3.50 9.79
C ILE A 72 2.25 -4.00 10.66
N LYS A 73 2.26 -3.66 11.95
CA LYS A 73 3.31 -4.14 12.88
C LYS A 73 3.29 -5.66 13.00
N THR A 74 2.12 -6.28 13.15
CA THR A 74 1.98 -7.74 13.21
C THR A 74 2.47 -8.39 11.92
N LEU A 75 2.06 -7.88 10.76
CA LEU A 75 2.49 -8.42 9.46
C LEU A 75 3.99 -8.24 9.21
N GLN A 76 4.59 -7.14 9.67
CA GLN A 76 6.05 -6.98 9.60
C GLN A 76 6.76 -7.93 10.57
N ALA A 77 6.22 -8.15 11.77
CA ALA A 77 6.79 -9.09 12.75
C ALA A 77 6.70 -10.55 12.31
N GLN A 78 5.74 -10.90 11.44
CA GLN A 78 5.60 -12.21 10.80
C GLN A 78 6.64 -12.41 9.68
N GLY A 79 7.93 -12.40 10.04
CA GLY A 79 9.03 -12.67 9.12
C GLY A 79 9.18 -11.62 8.01
N GLY A 80 8.69 -10.40 8.20
CA GLY A 80 8.74 -9.34 7.19
C GLY A 80 7.78 -9.59 6.04
N PHE A 81 6.60 -10.16 6.27
CA PHE A 81 5.64 -10.53 5.23
C PHE A 81 5.37 -9.40 4.23
N LEU A 82 5.11 -8.17 4.72
CA LEU A 82 4.89 -7.02 3.85
C LEU A 82 6.15 -6.63 3.06
N THR A 83 7.33 -6.80 3.66
CA THR A 83 8.62 -6.59 2.99
C THR A 83 8.84 -7.61 1.88
N GLN A 84 8.47 -8.88 2.09
CA GLN A 84 8.50 -9.91 1.06
C GLN A 84 7.54 -9.60 -0.09
N LYS A 85 6.29 -9.19 0.23
CA LYS A 85 5.32 -8.78 -0.80
C LYS A 85 5.80 -7.55 -1.58
N LEU A 86 6.40 -6.57 -0.90
CA LEU A 86 6.99 -5.41 -1.56
C LEU A 86 8.14 -5.83 -2.48
N ALA A 87 9.00 -6.76 -2.06
CA ALA A 87 10.09 -7.28 -2.89
C ALA A 87 9.60 -8.01 -4.15
N THR A 88 8.48 -8.75 -4.05
CA THR A 88 7.89 -9.45 -5.20
C THR A 88 7.18 -8.49 -6.17
N HIS A 89 6.34 -7.58 -5.65
CA HIS A 89 5.45 -6.76 -6.46
C HIS A 89 6.00 -5.36 -6.80
N GLY A 90 7.12 -4.97 -6.19
CA GLY A 90 7.78 -3.67 -6.33
C GLY A 90 7.04 -2.50 -5.69
N THR A 91 5.72 -2.56 -5.58
CA THR A 91 4.89 -1.50 -4.97
C THR A 91 3.64 -2.11 -4.34
N LEU A 92 3.29 -1.63 -3.14
CA LEU A 92 2.05 -1.94 -2.44
C LEU A 92 1.16 -0.69 -2.40
N LEU A 93 -0.11 -0.84 -2.80
CA LEU A 93 -1.11 0.22 -2.71
C LEU A 93 -2.11 -0.12 -1.61
N PHE A 94 -2.20 0.69 -0.57
CA PHE A 94 -3.19 0.51 0.49
C PHE A 94 -4.40 1.42 0.25
N ARG A 95 -5.62 0.86 0.32
CA ARG A 95 -6.89 1.58 0.21
C ARG A 95 -7.84 1.22 1.35
N GLY A 96 -8.75 2.14 1.67
CA GLY A 96 -9.74 1.93 2.75
C GLY A 96 -9.17 2.08 4.15
N LEU A 97 -8.06 2.82 4.31
CA LEU A 97 -7.47 3.13 5.60
C LEU A 97 -8.03 4.43 6.18
N PRO A 98 -8.22 4.52 7.50
CA PRO A 98 -8.65 5.75 8.20
C PRO A 98 -7.47 6.72 8.39
N VAL A 99 -6.84 7.14 7.29
CA VAL A 99 -5.74 8.10 7.26
C VAL A 99 -6.27 9.43 6.72
N HIS A 100 -6.45 10.42 7.59
CA HIS A 100 -7.08 11.70 7.24
C HIS A 100 -6.15 12.90 7.38
N THR A 101 -5.07 12.75 8.14
CA THR A 101 -4.10 13.81 8.40
C THR A 101 -2.66 13.38 8.13
N ALA A 102 -1.74 14.34 8.03
CA ALA A 102 -0.30 14.05 7.93
C ALA A 102 0.22 13.26 9.15
N HIS A 103 -0.36 13.49 10.33
CA HIS A 103 0.00 12.75 11.54
C HIS A 103 -0.49 11.29 11.50
N ASP A 104 -1.67 11.04 10.94
CA ASP A 104 -2.17 9.68 10.76
C ASP A 104 -1.29 8.92 9.77
N PHE A 105 -0.93 9.58 8.67
CA PHE A 105 -0.02 9.02 7.67
C PHE A 105 1.35 8.73 8.28
N SER A 106 1.92 9.66 9.06
CA SER A 106 3.18 9.45 9.78
C SER A 106 3.09 8.21 10.68
N LYS A 107 2.07 8.11 11.54
CA LYS A 107 1.87 6.94 12.41
C LYS A 107 1.77 5.62 11.63
N PHE A 108 1.03 5.62 10.53
CA PHE A 108 0.88 4.47 9.66
C PHE A 108 2.21 4.09 8.98
N ALA A 109 2.93 5.06 8.42
CA ALA A 109 4.21 4.83 7.75
C ALA A 109 5.30 4.31 8.71
N HIS A 110 5.36 4.85 9.93
CA HIS A 110 6.30 4.37 10.95
C HIS A 110 6.00 2.94 11.42
N ALA A 111 4.77 2.44 11.24
CA ALA A 111 4.40 1.06 11.58
C ALA A 111 5.19 0.03 10.76
N PHE A 112 5.72 0.40 9.59
CA PHE A 112 6.56 -0.46 8.77
C PHE A 112 7.97 -0.68 9.35
N GLY A 113 8.40 0.16 10.31
CA GLY A 113 9.72 0.03 10.94
C GLY A 113 10.90 0.44 10.05
N TYR A 114 10.65 1.13 8.93
CA TYR A 114 11.72 1.64 8.08
C TYR A 114 12.52 2.73 8.79
N LYS A 115 13.84 2.70 8.59
CA LYS A 115 14.72 3.77 9.09
C LYS A 115 14.42 5.04 8.30
N THR A 116 14.25 6.14 9.02
CA THR A 116 14.10 7.46 8.43
C THR A 116 15.37 7.84 7.67
N HIS A 117 15.21 8.35 6.46
CA HIS A 117 16.34 8.78 5.65
C HIS A 117 16.86 10.13 6.17
N ASP A 118 18.17 10.22 6.45
CA ASP A 118 18.81 11.45 6.86
C ASP A 118 18.99 12.39 5.66
N ILE A 119 18.47 13.61 5.77
CA ILE A 119 18.56 14.61 4.71
C ILE A 119 19.95 15.26 4.78
N ILE A 120 20.85 14.87 3.85
CA ILE A 120 22.23 15.39 3.77
C ILE A 120 22.36 16.31 2.55
N GLY A 121 22.93 17.51 2.72
CA GLY A 121 23.29 18.44 1.62
C GLY A 121 22.46 19.73 1.54
N ILE A 122 22.53 20.43 0.41
CA ILE A 122 21.73 21.65 0.13
C ILE A 122 20.34 21.21 -0.31
N VAL A 123 19.49 20.93 0.66
CA VAL A 123 18.13 20.48 0.38
C VAL A 123 17.23 21.70 0.47
N VAL A 124 16.38 21.88 -0.55
CA VAL A 124 15.30 22.88 -0.50
C VAL A 124 14.56 22.66 0.81
N ASN A 125 14.44 23.70 1.64
CA ASN A 125 13.71 23.59 2.90
C ASN A 125 12.27 23.13 2.61
N ARG A 126 11.90 21.95 3.10
CA ARG A 126 10.55 21.40 2.94
C ARG A 126 9.86 21.50 4.29
N PRO A 127 8.74 22.22 4.40
CA PRO A 127 7.95 22.22 5.62
C PRO A 127 7.50 20.79 5.94
N GLU A 128 7.89 20.30 7.11
CA GLU A 128 7.37 19.04 7.65
C GLU A 128 5.94 19.27 8.14
N LEU A 129 5.01 18.43 7.70
CA LEU A 129 3.61 18.44 8.13
C LEU A 129 3.36 17.54 9.34
N ALA A 130 4.22 16.55 9.52
CA ALA A 130 4.28 15.61 10.64
C ALA A 130 5.69 14.96 10.63
N PRO A 131 6.09 14.21 11.67
CA PRO A 131 7.38 13.52 11.69
C PRO A 131 7.60 12.69 10.41
N ASN A 132 8.67 13.00 9.67
CA ASN A 132 9.05 12.35 8.41
C ASN A 132 7.99 12.42 7.30
N VAL A 133 7.13 13.43 7.32
CA VAL A 133 6.12 13.71 6.29
C VAL A 133 6.28 15.14 5.82
N ALA A 134 6.56 15.32 4.54
CA ALA A 134 6.72 16.63 3.91
C ALA A 134 6.11 16.63 2.51
N ILE A 135 5.75 17.82 2.02
CA ILE A 135 5.28 17.99 0.64
C ILE A 135 6.44 17.87 -0.36
N ALA A 136 6.15 17.32 -1.54
CA ALA A 136 7.09 17.34 -2.66
C ALA A 136 6.81 18.56 -3.56
N ASN A 137 7.87 19.17 -4.10
CA ASN A 137 7.73 20.21 -5.12
C ASN A 137 7.58 19.52 -6.48
N GLU A 138 6.37 19.50 -7.04
CA GLU A 138 6.07 18.71 -8.24
C GLU A 138 6.36 19.43 -9.58
N ALA A 139 6.40 20.77 -9.58
CA ALA A 139 6.79 21.60 -10.73
C ALA A 139 6.99 23.06 -10.31
N PRO A 140 7.62 23.93 -11.13
CA PRO A 140 7.59 25.37 -10.93
C PRO A 140 6.14 25.88 -10.92
N LEU A 141 5.81 26.82 -10.03
CA LEU A 141 4.53 27.51 -10.11
C LEU A 141 4.40 28.16 -11.50
N PRO A 142 3.24 28.03 -12.19
CA PRO A 142 3.02 28.75 -13.44
C PRO A 142 3.23 30.25 -13.20
N ARG A 143 3.92 30.92 -14.12
CA ARG A 143 4.17 32.37 -14.02
C ARG A 143 2.82 33.11 -13.97
N PRO A 144 2.71 34.19 -13.17
CA PRO A 144 1.51 35.01 -13.08
C PRO A 144 1.13 35.65 -14.42
#